data_AF-A0A381Z761-F1
#
_entry.id   AF-A0A381Z761-F1
#
_cell.length_a   1.000
_cell.length_b   1.000
_cell.length_c   1.000
_cell.angle_alpha   90.00
_cell.angle_beta   90.00
_cell.angle_gamma   90.00
#
_symmetry.space_group_name_H-M   'P 1'
#
loop_
_entity.id
_entity.type
_entity.pdbx_description
1 polymer ?
#
loop_
_entity_poly.entity_id
_entity_poly.type
_entity_poly.pdbx_seq_one_letter_code
_entity_poly.pdbx_strand_id
1 'polypeptide(L)'
;PAVDPHGDPIPDPEGIVAQHLHKNLLTCPVDTDLVVTRVLNQDADFLRFLEQHELKPGQAIKVIARDASADSVSILSSGNHQVTIGTRAASKLLVEI
;
A
#
# COMPACT_ATOMS: atom_id res chain seq x y z
N PRO A 1 9.05 -4.91 18.21
CA PRO A 1 8.14 -4.41 17.15
C PRO A 1 7.33 -5.59 16.62
N ALA A 2 6.08 -5.40 16.21
CA ALA A 2 5.23 -6.47 15.67
C ALA A 2 5.33 -6.62 14.14
N VAL A 3 5.86 -5.61 13.45
CA VAL A 3 6.07 -5.59 11.99
C VAL A 3 7.46 -5.03 11.66
N ASP A 4 7.99 -5.40 10.49
CA ASP A 4 9.22 -4.86 9.93
C ASP A 4 8.99 -3.48 9.27
N PRO A 5 10.03 -2.80 8.74
CA PRO A 5 9.90 -1.50 8.07
C PRO A 5 9.02 -1.50 6.80
N HIS A 6 8.71 -2.66 6.22
CA HIS A 6 7.87 -2.82 5.04
C HIS A 6 6.45 -3.30 5.37
N GLY A 7 6.15 -3.57 6.65
CA GLY A 7 4.85 -4.07 7.13
C GLY A 7 4.74 -5.60 7.18
N ASP A 8 5.83 -6.33 6.99
CA ASP A 8 5.85 -7.78 7.18
C ASP A 8 5.69 -8.11 8.67
N PRO A 9 4.75 -8.99 9.07
CA PRO A 9 4.58 -9.37 10.47
C PRO A 9 5.82 -10.12 10.97
N ILE A 10 6.28 -9.75 12.16
CA ILE A 10 7.39 -10.42 12.86
C ILE A 10 6.78 -11.58 13.66
N PRO A 11 7.29 -12.82 13.53
CA PRO A 11 6.84 -13.95 14.34
C PRO A 11 6.97 -13.68 15.84
N ASP A 12 6.04 -14.21 16.64
CA ASP A 12 6.19 -14.24 18.10
C ASP A 12 7.30 -15.23 18.55
N PRO A 13 7.67 -15.28 19.84
CA PRO A 13 8.69 -16.22 20.34
C PRO A 13 8.38 -17.70 20.06
N GLU A 14 7.11 -18.05 19.89
CA GLU A 14 6.63 -19.38 19.53
C GLU A 14 6.65 -19.64 18.02
N GLY A 15 7.01 -18.64 17.21
CA GLY A 15 7.11 -18.70 15.75
C GLY A 15 5.79 -18.47 15.01
N ILE A 16 4.74 -18.01 15.70
CA ILE A 16 3.42 -17.76 15.13
C ILE A 16 3.41 -16.38 14.46
N VAL A 17 2.92 -16.36 13.21
CA VAL A 17 2.75 -15.13 12.42
C VAL A 17 1.28 -14.75 12.36
N ALA A 18 0.95 -13.55 12.84
CA ALA A 18 -0.41 -13.03 12.77
C ALA A 18 -0.85 -12.78 11.32
N GLN A 19 -1.87 -13.49 10.86
CA GLN A 19 -2.47 -13.26 9.54
C GLN A 19 -3.49 -12.12 9.62
N HIS A 20 -3.25 -11.08 8.85
CA HIS A 20 -4.15 -9.95 8.69
C HIS A 20 -4.79 -9.98 7.30
N LEU A 21 -6.11 -9.84 7.25
CA LEU A 21 -6.87 -9.70 6.01
C LEU A 21 -6.70 -8.28 5.49
N HIS A 22 -5.70 -8.07 4.65
CA HIS A 22 -5.49 -6.80 3.99
C HIS A 22 -6.19 -6.73 2.63
N LYS A 23 -6.63 -5.53 2.25
CA LYS A 23 -7.02 -5.23 0.88
C LYS A 23 -5.82 -4.67 0.13
N ASN A 24 -5.87 -4.63 -1.19
CA ASN A 24 -4.90 -3.88 -2.00
C ASN A 24 -5.59 -2.70 -2.70
N LEU A 25 -4.80 -1.85 -3.36
CA LEU A 25 -5.33 -0.67 -4.07
C LEU A 25 -6.29 -1.01 -5.22
N LEU A 26 -6.33 -2.26 -5.68
CA LEU A 26 -7.29 -2.72 -6.70
C LEU A 26 -8.66 -3.09 -6.11
N THR A 27 -8.71 -3.42 -4.82
CA THR A 27 -9.89 -4.05 -4.17
C THR A 27 -10.45 -3.25 -2.99
N CYS A 28 -9.72 -2.25 -2.48
CA CYS A 28 -10.23 -1.38 -1.43
C CYS A 28 -11.43 -0.52 -1.92
N PRO A 29 -12.23 0.04 -1.02
CA PRO A 29 -13.18 1.10 -1.41
C PRO A 29 -12.45 2.31 -2.02
N VAL A 30 -13.12 3.02 -2.93
CA VAL A 30 -12.69 4.34 -3.41
C VAL A 30 -13.25 5.42 -2.48
N ASP A 31 -12.68 6.63 -2.55
CA ASP A 31 -13.09 7.81 -1.77
C ASP A 31 -13.11 7.59 -0.24
N THR A 32 -12.35 6.60 0.23
CA THR A 32 -12.21 6.23 1.63
C THR A 32 -10.79 6.55 2.08
N ASP A 33 -10.64 7.09 3.30
CA ASP A 33 -9.32 7.26 3.90
C ASP A 33 -8.77 5.88 4.26
N LEU A 34 -7.54 5.60 3.82
CA LEU A 34 -6.89 4.32 3.96
C LEU A 34 -5.48 4.53 4.51
N VAL A 35 -4.96 3.52 5.20
CA VAL A 35 -3.57 3.49 5.64
C VAL A 35 -2.82 2.39 4.87
N VAL A 36 -1.65 2.72 4.32
CA VAL A 36 -0.75 1.71 3.75
C VAL A 36 -0.23 0.85 4.89
N THR A 37 -0.44 -0.46 4.83
CA THR A 37 -0.02 -1.38 5.89
C THR A 37 1.22 -2.15 5.53
N ARG A 38 1.35 -2.56 4.27
CA ARG A 38 2.42 -3.47 3.84
C ARG A 38 2.77 -3.33 2.36
N VAL A 39 4.05 -3.50 2.06
CA VAL A 39 4.61 -3.50 0.71
C VAL A 39 5.12 -4.90 0.35
N LEU A 40 4.48 -5.55 -0.63
CA LEU A 40 4.80 -6.93 -1.02
C LEU A 40 5.96 -7.05 -2.01
N ASN A 41 6.40 -5.93 -2.60
CA ASN A 41 7.53 -5.90 -3.53
C ASN A 41 8.70 -5.15 -2.88
N GLN A 42 9.78 -5.87 -2.61
CA GLN A 42 10.97 -5.34 -1.93
C GLN A 42 12.09 -4.92 -2.91
N ASP A 43 11.78 -4.82 -4.21
CA ASP A 43 12.69 -4.25 -5.19
C ASP A 43 13.08 -2.81 -4.82
N ALA A 44 14.38 -2.50 -4.84
CA ALA A 44 14.90 -1.22 -4.34
C ALA A 44 14.39 0.00 -5.12
N ASP A 45 14.18 -0.14 -6.44
CA ASP A 45 13.67 0.95 -7.27
C ASP A 45 12.19 1.19 -6.96
N PHE A 46 11.43 0.12 -6.73
CA PHE A 46 10.05 0.22 -6.28
C PHE A 46 9.92 0.86 -4.89
N LEU A 47 10.73 0.45 -3.92
CA LEU A 47 10.72 1.03 -2.58
C LEU A 47 11.05 2.53 -2.61
N ARG A 48 12.02 2.93 -3.43
CA ARG A 48 12.37 4.35 -3.63
C ARG A 48 11.23 5.14 -4.28
N PHE A 49 10.54 4.55 -5.26
CA PHE A 49 9.33 5.15 -5.83
C PHE A 49 8.26 5.39 -4.75
N LEU A 50 7.99 4.41 -3.89
CA LEU A 50 7.00 4.58 -2.81
C LEU A 50 7.40 5.67 -1.81
N GLU A 51 8.68 5.75 -1.48
CA GLU A 51 9.19 6.79 -0.60
C GLU A 51 9.01 8.20 -1.20
N GLN A 52 9.31 8.38 -2.48
CA GLN A 52 9.16 9.65 -3.19
C GLN A 52 7.70 10.13 -3.27
N HIS A 53 6.74 9.20 -3.23
CA HIS A 53 5.31 9.49 -3.36
C HIS A 53 4.52 9.39 -2.04
N GLU A 54 5.21 9.25 -0.91
CA GLU A 54 4.57 9.10 0.41
C GLU A 54 3.60 7.92 0.50
N LEU A 55 4.06 6.74 0.05
CA LEU A 55 3.31 5.49 0.02
C LEU A 55 3.93 4.38 0.88
N LYS A 56 4.63 4.75 1.95
CA LYS A 56 5.24 3.82 2.90
C LYS A 56 4.23 3.34 3.93
N PRO A 57 4.47 2.18 4.59
CA PRO A 57 3.65 1.73 5.71
C PRO A 57 3.42 2.83 6.76
N GLY A 58 2.18 2.95 7.22
CA GLY A 58 1.71 3.99 8.14
C GLY A 58 1.26 5.29 7.47
N GLN A 59 1.42 5.48 6.16
CA GLN A 59 0.98 6.70 5.48
C GLN A 59 -0.49 6.63 5.06
N ALA A 60 -1.20 7.74 5.30
CA ALA A 60 -2.60 7.91 4.92
C ALA A 60 -2.71 8.30 3.44
N ILE A 61 -3.61 7.62 2.74
CA ILE A 61 -3.90 7.81 1.32
C ILE A 61 -5.40 7.69 1.05
N LYS A 62 -5.82 8.08 -0.16
CA LYS A 62 -7.17 7.86 -0.67
C LYS A 62 -7.11 7.40 -2.12
N VAL A 63 -7.80 6.31 -2.47
CA VAL A 63 -8.00 5.94 -3.87
C VAL A 63 -9.11 6.81 -4.44
N ILE A 64 -8.80 7.59 -5.47
CA ILE A 64 -9.75 8.53 -6.10
C ILE A 64 -10.29 8.02 -7.43
N ALA A 65 -9.54 7.16 -8.13
CA ALA A 65 -10.00 6.56 -9.39
C ALA A 65 -9.31 5.24 -9.69
N ARG A 66 -10.01 4.37 -10.41
CA ARG A 66 -9.46 3.18 -11.07
C ARG A 66 -9.84 3.24 -12.54
N ASP A 67 -8.84 3.23 -13.41
CA ASP A 67 -9.03 3.21 -14.85
C ASP A 67 -8.62 1.83 -15.37
N ALA A 68 -9.63 1.03 -15.71
CA ALA A 68 -9.44 -0.30 -16.27
C ALA A 68 -8.92 -0.26 -17.72
N SER A 69 -9.19 0.80 -18.47
CA SER A 69 -8.71 0.93 -19.85
C SER A 69 -7.23 1.32 -19.89
N ALA A 70 -6.79 2.10 -18.90
CA ALA A 70 -5.39 2.53 -18.75
C ALA A 70 -4.55 1.65 -17.83
N ASP A 71 -5.10 0.55 -17.30
CA ASP A 71 -4.45 -0.34 -16.33
C ASP A 71 -3.82 0.43 -15.14
N SER A 72 -4.57 1.36 -14.55
CA SER A 72 -4.03 2.24 -13.51
C SER A 72 -5.00 2.59 -12.37
N VAL A 73 -4.41 3.02 -11.25
CA VAL A 73 -5.10 3.51 -10.06
C VAL A 73 -4.52 4.88 -9.72
N SER A 74 -5.38 5.88 -9.56
CA SER A 74 -4.98 7.19 -9.05
C SER A 74 -5.30 7.29 -7.56
N ILE A 75 -4.32 7.79 -6.81
CA ILE A 75 -4.43 7.98 -5.36
C ILE A 75 -3.99 9.39 -4.97
N LEU A 76 -4.52 9.86 -3.84
CA LEU A 76 -4.13 11.10 -3.18
C LEU A 76 -3.35 10.76 -1.90
N SER A 77 -2.13 11.28 -1.76
CA SER A 77 -1.32 11.13 -0.54
C SER A 77 -1.58 12.27 0.46
N SER A 78 -1.03 12.14 1.68
CA SER A 78 -1.16 13.12 2.77
C SER A 78 -0.71 14.55 2.41
N GLY A 79 0.18 14.72 1.43
CA GLY A 79 0.61 16.03 0.90
C GLY A 79 -0.33 16.64 -0.17
N ASN A 80 -1.52 16.08 -0.38
CA ASN A 80 -2.40 16.43 -1.50
C ASN A 80 -1.76 16.18 -2.89
N HIS A 81 -0.73 15.34 -2.92
CA HIS A 81 -0.09 14.90 -4.15
C HIS A 81 -0.90 13.76 -4.76
N GLN A 82 -1.23 13.92 -6.05
CA GLN A 82 -1.85 12.85 -6.82
C GLN A 82 -0.77 12.04 -7.53
N VAL A 83 -0.85 10.72 -7.38
CA VAL A 83 0.02 9.77 -8.09
C VAL A 83 -0.83 8.72 -8.78
N THR A 84 -0.46 8.39 -10.01
CA THR A 84 -1.06 7.31 -10.78
C THR A 84 -0.11 6.12 -10.81
N ILE A 85 -0.62 4.95 -10.43
CA ILE A 85 0.15 3.72 -10.28
C ILE A 85 -0.46 2.67 -11.18
N GLY A 86 0.37 1.98 -11.96
CA GLY A 86 -0.09 0.85 -12.77
C GLY A 86 -0.63 -0.30 -11.91
N THR A 87 -1.62 -1.04 -12.39
CA THR A 87 -2.31 -2.11 -11.66
C THR A 87 -1.34 -3.15 -11.07
N ARG A 88 -0.26 -3.48 -11.79
CA ARG A 88 0.80 -4.37 -11.31
C ARG A 88 1.43 -3.88 -10.02
N ALA A 89 1.83 -2.61 -9.96
CA ALA A 89 2.40 -2.01 -8.77
C ALA A 89 1.35 -1.83 -7.66
N ALA A 90 0.16 -1.36 -8.02
CA ALA A 90 -0.96 -1.18 -7.09
C ALA A 90 -1.37 -2.48 -6.37
N SER A 91 -1.25 -3.63 -7.05
CA SER A 91 -1.52 -4.96 -6.45
C SER A 91 -0.54 -5.35 -5.33
N LYS A 92 0.60 -4.66 -5.23
CA LYS A 92 1.66 -4.92 -4.24
C LYS A 92 1.62 -4.00 -3.03
N LEU A 93 0.70 -3.03 -2.99
CA LEU A 93 0.44 -2.22 -1.82
C LEU A 93 -0.80 -2.75 -1.11
N LEU A 94 -0.63 -3.11 0.15
CA LEU A 94 -1.70 -3.51 1.03
C LEU A 94 -2.14 -2.34 1.91
N VAL A 95 -3.44 -2.27 2.16
CA VAL A 95 -4.10 -1.17 2.87
C VAL A 95 -5.18 -1.67 3.81
N GLU A 96 -5.48 -0.85 4.80
CA GLU A 96 -6.64 -0.95 5.69
C GLU A 96 -7.40 0.38 5.78
N ILE A 97 -8.60 0.31 6.35
CA ILE A 97 -9.46 1.48 6.63
C ILE A 97 -9.14 1.99 8.04
#